data_AF-A0A942RF35-F1
#
_entry.id   AF-A0A942RF35-F1
#
_cell.length_a   1.000
_cell.length_b   1.000
_cell.length_c   1.000
_cell.angle_alpha   90.00
_cell.angle_beta   90.00
_cell.angle_gamma   90.00
#
_symmetry.space_group_name_H-M   'P 1'
#
loop_
_entity.id
_entity.type
_entity.pdbx_description
1 polymer ?
#
loop_
_entity_poly.entity_id
_entity_poly.type
_entity_poly.pdbx_seq_one_letter_code
_entity_poly.pdbx_strand_id
1 'polypeptide(L)' 'MKITTREMVLVSFFAALSVVAAMFSKYGGEAVVPFSLMPLVAMLAGALLGAKLGALSILVYVLLGLVGVPVFAS' A
#
# COMPACT_ATOMS: atom_id res chain seq x y z
N MET A 1 -11.91 8.25 17.50
CA MET A 1 -11.53 8.91 16.23
C MET A 1 -12.72 8.76 15.31
N LYS A 2 -13.38 9.85 14.90
CA LYS A 2 -14.46 9.76 13.91
C LYS A 2 -13.79 9.77 12.54
N ILE A 3 -13.80 8.63 11.85
CA ILE A 3 -13.34 8.57 10.46
C ILE A 3 -14.49 9.08 9.61
N THR A 4 -14.23 10.14 8.85
CA THR A 4 -15.16 10.68 7.88
C THR A 4 -15.15 9.82 6.61
N THR A 5 -16.24 9.83 5.84
CA THR A 5 -16.31 9.13 4.55
C THR A 5 -15.19 9.55 3.59
N ARG A 6 -14.78 10.81 3.61
CA ARG A 6 -13.65 11.30 2.81
C ARG A 6 -12.34 10.62 3.18
N GLU A 7 -12.06 10.44 4.47
CA GLU A 7 -10.86 9.77 4.94
C GLU A 7 -10.88 8.28 4.61
N MET A 8 -12.04 7.61 4.70
CA MET A 8 -12.18 6.22 4.25
C MET A 8 -11.82 6.07 2.77
N VAL A 9 -12.29 6.99 1.92
CA VAL A 9 -11.99 6.97 0.47
C VAL A 9 -10.50 7.21 0.20
N LEU A 10 -9.87 8.13 0.92
CA LEU A 10 -8.43 8.38 0.77
C LEU A 10 -7.59 7.17 1.21
N VAL A 11 -7.97 6.54 2.32
CA VAL A 11 -7.31 5.33 2.82
C VAL A 11 -7.43 4.18 1.81
N SER A 12 -8.62 3.93 1.27
CA SER A 12 -8.84 2.86 0.29
C SER A 12 -8.13 3.15 -1.03
N PHE A 13 -8.09 4.42 -1.45
CA PHE A 13 -7.33 4.85 -2.63
C PHE A 13 -5.83 4.57 -2.48
N PHE A 14 -5.24 4.95 -1.34
CA PHE A 14 -3.82 4.67 -1.08
C PHE A 14 -3.54 3.17 -0.92
N ALA A 15 -4.47 2.40 -0.32
CA ALA A 15 -4.35 0.95 -0.25
C ALA A 15 -4.34 0.32 -1.64
N ALA A 16 -5.22 0.74 -2.56
CA ALA A 16 -5.23 0.29 -3.94
C ALA A 16 -3.96 0.69 -4.69
N LEU A 17 -3.45 1.91 -4.44
CA LEU A 17 -2.21 2.39 -5.03
C LEU A 17 -0.99 1.57 -4.57
N SER A 18 -0.97 1.11 -3.30
CA SER A 18 0.04 0.18 -2.79
C SER A 18 0.03 -1.17 -3.50
N VAL A 19 -1.15 -1.71 -3.80
CA VAL A 19 -1.28 -2.96 -4.58
C VAL A 19 -0.70 -2.80 -5.98
N VAL A 20 -1.05 -1.70 -6.66
CA VAL A 20 -0.53 -1.41 -7.99
C VAL A 20 1.00 -1.26 -7.95
N ALA A 21 1.54 -0.53 -6.98
CA ALA A 21 2.99 -0.39 -6.81
C ALA A 21 3.71 -1.71 -6.49
N ALA A 22 3.06 -2.60 -5.73
CA ALA A 22 3.59 -3.94 -5.46
C ALA A 22 3.67 -4.78 -6.75
N MET A 23 2.65 -4.72 -7.62
CA MET A 23 2.63 -5.42 -8.92
C MET A 23 3.74 -4.96 -9.87
N PHE A 24 4.09 -3.67 -9.85
CA PHE A 24 5.18 -3.13 -10.67
C PHE A 24 6.58 -3.57 -10.21
N SER A 25 6.73 -4.16 -9.01
CA SER A 25 8.04 -4.63 -8.49
C SER A 25 8.66 -5.76 -9.31
N LYS A 26 7.89 -6.37 -10.22
CA LYS A 26 8.34 -7.51 -11.04
C LYS A 26 9.38 -7.16 -12.11
N TYR A 27 9.64 -5.89 -12.39
CA TYR A 27 10.53 -5.46 -13.48
C TYR A 27 12.04 -5.70 -13.22
N GLY A 28 12.44 -6.35 -12.12
CA GLY A 28 13.83 -6.49 -11.69
C GLY A 28 14.58 -7.79 -12.05
N GLY A 29 13.96 -8.78 -12.70
CA GLY A 29 14.60 -10.10 -12.95
C GLY A 29 14.86 -10.90 -11.67
N GLU A 30 15.59 -12.04 -11.77
CA GLU A 30 15.96 -12.97 -10.69
C GLU A 30 16.88 -12.36 -9.59
N ALA A 31 16.70 -11.09 -9.26
CA ALA A 31 17.35 -10.49 -8.11
C ALA A 31 16.72 -11.03 -6.82
N VAL A 32 17.56 -11.45 -5.88
CA VAL A 32 17.16 -11.89 -4.53
C VAL A 32 16.25 -10.86 -3.82
N VAL A 33 16.38 -9.59 -4.18
CA VAL A 33 15.47 -8.51 -3.77
C VAL A 33 15.06 -7.70 -5.01
N PRO A 34 13.84 -7.89 -5.54
CA PRO A 34 13.37 -7.11 -6.68
C PRO A 34 13.18 -5.65 -6.28
N PHE A 35 13.52 -4.74 -7.20
CA PHE A 35 13.26 -3.31 -7.02
C PHE A 35 11.75 -3.05 -6.97
N SER A 36 11.27 -2.43 -5.89
CA SER A 36 9.85 -2.18 -5.65
C SER A 36 9.52 -0.70 -5.55
N LEU A 37 8.36 -0.31 -6.09
CA LEU A 37 7.80 1.04 -5.92
C LEU A 37 7.03 1.18 -4.60
N MET A 38 6.88 0.10 -3.84
CA MET A 38 6.11 0.06 -2.60
C MET A 38 6.63 1.02 -1.51
N PRO A 39 7.95 1.18 -1.26
CA PRO A 39 8.45 2.15 -0.28
C PRO A 39 8.09 3.60 -0.63
N LEU A 40 8.09 3.95 -1.92
CA LEU A 40 7.66 5.28 -2.38
C LEU A 40 6.20 5.55 -2.02
N VAL A 41 5.32 4.57 -2.28
CA VAL A 41 3.89 4.70 -1.94
C VAL A 41 3.68 4.75 -0.43
N ALA A 42 4.42 3.96 0.34
CA ALA A 42 4.35 4.00 1.80
C ALA A 42 4.76 5.37 2.37
N MET A 43 5.84 5.96 1.84
CA MET A 43 6.27 7.31 2.22
C MET A 43 5.24 8.37 1.82
N LEU A 44 4.65 8.28 0.62
CA LEU A 44 3.59 9.19 0.18
C LEU A 44 2.32 9.05 1.03
N ALA A 45 1.94 7.83 1.42
CA ALA A 45 0.82 7.61 2.33
C ALA A 45 1.06 8.28 3.68
N GLY A 46 2.26 8.12 4.25
CA GLY A 46 2.63 8.79 5.50
C GLY A 46 2.70 10.31 5.38
N ALA A 47 3.20 10.84 4.26
CA ALA A 47 3.35 12.27 4.04
C ALA A 47 2.03 12.98 3.72
N LEU A 48 1.14 12.40 2.93
CA LEU A 48 -0.12 13.02 2.52
C LEU A 48 -1.27 12.77 3.50
N LEU A 49 -1.39 11.56 4.07
CA LEU A 49 -2.48 11.21 4.98
C LEU A 49 -2.11 11.39 6.45
N GLY A 50 -0.82 11.61 6.74
CA GLY A 50 -0.29 11.67 8.10
C GLY A 50 -0.14 10.30 8.75
N ALA A 51 0.47 10.27 9.93
CA ALA A 51 0.88 9.04 10.60
C ALA A 51 -0.26 8.04 10.86
N LYS A 52 -1.46 8.53 11.21
CA LYS A 52 -2.60 7.68 11.55
C LYS A 52 -3.28 7.05 10.33
N LEU A 53 -3.68 7.87 9.35
CA LEU A 53 -4.41 7.41 8.18
C LEU A 53 -3.48 6.67 7.20
N GLY A 54 -2.21 7.08 7.10
CA GLY A 54 -1.20 6.36 6.32
C GLY A 54 -0.87 4.97 6.89
N ALA A 55 -0.79 4.84 8.22
CA ALA A 55 -0.67 3.53 8.86
C ALA A 55 -1.91 2.66 8.57
N LEU A 56 -3.11 3.26 8.57
CA LEU A 56 -4.36 2.55 8.31
C LEU A 56 -4.45 2.05 6.85
N SER A 57 -3.98 2.82 5.87
CA SER A 57 -3.95 2.37 4.47
C SER A 57 -2.98 1.21 4.25
N ILE A 58 -1.81 1.24 4.88
CA ILE A 58 -0.85 0.12 4.83
C ILE A 58 -1.42 -1.11 5.54
N LEU A 59 -2.10 -0.91 6.67
CA LEU A 59 -2.74 -2.01 7.41
C LEU A 59 -3.84 -2.69 6.58
N VAL A 60 -4.67 -1.93 5.85
CA VAL A 60 -5.65 -2.50 4.90
C VAL A 60 -4.96 -3.30 3.80
N TYR A 61 -3.86 -2.78 3.23
CA TYR A 61 -3.07 -3.51 2.24
C TYR A 61 -2.53 -4.85 2.78
N VAL A 62 -2.00 -4.86 4.01
CA VAL A 62 -1.51 -6.08 4.66
C VAL A 62 -2.65 -7.07 4.91
N LEU A 63 -3.79 -6.60 5.41
CA LEU A 63 -4.97 -7.45 5.63
C LEU A 63 -5.47 -8.09 4.34
N LEU A 64 -5.46 -7.36 3.22
CA LEU A 64 -5.80 -7.90 1.89
C LEU A 64 -4.90 -9.08 1.50
N GLY A 65 -3.59 -8.97 1.73
CA GLY A 65 -2.67 -10.07 1.46
C GLY A 65 -2.81 -11.24 2.43
N LEU A 66 -3.14 -10.98 3.70
CA LEU A 66 -3.38 -12.03 4.69
C LEU A 66 -4.66 -12.84 4.41
N VAL A 67 -5.67 -12.24 3.77
CA VAL A 67 -6.89 -12.94 3.33
C VAL A 67 -6.61 -13.86 2.12
N GLY A 68 -5.41 -13.82 1.55
CA GLY A 68 -4.99 -14.69 0.44
C GLY A 68 -5.15 -14.05 -0.94
N VAL A 69 -5.44 -12.75 -1.02
CA VAL A 69 -5.41 -12.02 -2.28
C VAL A 69 -3.94 -11.83 -2.69
N PRO A 70 -3.53 -12.14 -3.94
CA PRO A 70 -2.16 -11.98 -4.40
C PRO A 70 -1.81 -10.49 -4.62
N VAL A 71 -1.72 -9.73 -3.53
CA VAL A 71 -1.39 -8.30 -3.53
C VAL A 71 0.06 -8.03 -3.19
N PHE A 72 0.73 -8.97 -2.55
CA PHE A 72 2.15 -8.84 -2.24
C PHE A 72 2.99 -8.99 -3.50
N ALA A 73 4.14 -8.34 -3.52
CA ALA A 73 5.10 -8.45 -4.62
C ALA A 73 5.46 -9.93 -4.80
N SER A 74 5.01 -10.49 -5.92
CA SER A 74 5.15 -11.87 -6.36
C SER A 74 5.49 -11.92 -7.84
#